data_AF-A0AAE3KFV6-F1
#
_entry.id   AF-A0AAE3KFV6-F1
#
_cell.length_a   1.000
_cell.length_b   1.000
_cell.length_c   1.000
_cell.angle_alpha   90.00
_cell.angle_beta   90.00
_cell.angle_gamma   90.00
#
_symmetry.space_group_name_H-M   'P 1'
#
loop_
_entity.id
_entity.type
_entity.pdbx_description
1 polymer ?
#
loop_
_entity_poly.entity_id
_entity_poly.type
_entity_poly.pdbx_seq_one_letter_code
_entity_poly.pdbx_strand_id
1 'polypeptide(L)'
;MVHVEPSPTGANLVLHVSGHALIIDRGAAQVLATTLEEGNHCAVPIQHVHAGHRLLNALSTDEGDRYLWLDLHGTEIRHDLSAPELRRLITALRV
;
A
#
# COMPACT_ATOMS: atom_id res chain seq x y z
N MET A 1 3.71 -10.82 3.28
CA MET A 1 2.44 -10.66 4.01
C MET A 1 2.12 -9.19 4.06
N VAL A 2 0.95 -8.81 3.57
CA VAL A 2 0.44 -7.44 3.61
C VAL A 2 -0.78 -7.39 4.53
N HIS A 3 -0.81 -6.43 5.45
CA HIS A 3 -1.97 -6.15 6.29
C HIS A 3 -2.04 -4.67 6.65
N VAL A 4 -3.24 -4.20 6.99
CA VAL A 4 -3.52 -2.82 7.33
C VAL A 4 -4.14 -2.78 8.72
N GLU A 5 -3.70 -1.86 9.56
CA GLU A 5 -4.28 -1.60 10.86
C GLU A 5 -4.55 -0.09 11.06
N PRO A 6 -5.52 0.29 11.89
CA PRO A 6 -5.75 1.69 12.24
C PRO A 6 -4.54 2.27 12.98
N SER A 7 -4.14 3.50 12.64
CA SER A 7 -3.18 4.24 13.47
C SER A 7 -3.78 4.48 14.87
N PRO A 8 -2.98 4.45 15.96
CA PRO A 8 -3.43 4.81 17.31
C PRO A 8 -4.07 6.20 17.39
N THR A 9 -3.70 7.10 16.49
CA THR A 9 -4.21 8.47 16.40
C THR A 9 -5.49 8.61 15.56
N GLY A 10 -5.98 7.52 14.95
CA GLY A 10 -7.23 7.45 14.19
C GLY A 10 -7.25 8.15 12.82
N ALA A 11 -6.31 9.07 12.57
CA ALA A 11 -6.23 9.87 11.35
C ALA A 11 -5.58 9.14 10.15
N ASN A 12 -4.72 8.15 10.43
CA ASN A 12 -3.92 7.44 9.42
C ASN A 12 -4.16 5.92 9.52
N LEU A 13 -3.70 5.19 8.51
CA LEU A 13 -3.58 3.74 8.52
C LEU A 13 -2.10 3.35 8.56
N VAL A 14 -1.81 2.20 9.16
CA VAL A 14 -0.48 1.58 9.10
C VAL A 14 -0.57 0.38 8.17
N LEU A 15 0.09 0.48 7.03
CA LEU A 15 0.25 -0.57 6.04
C LEU A 15 1.56 -1.29 6.29
N HIS A 16 1.50 -2.59 6.54
CA HIS A 16 2.67 -3.44 6.69
C HIS A 16 2.93 -4.16 5.38
N VAL A 17 4.10 -3.94 4.76
CA VAL A 17 4.51 -4.60 3.49
C VAL A 17 5.86 -5.26 3.69
N SER A 18 5.95 -6.58 3.50
CA SER A 18 7.21 -7.34 3.64
C SER A 18 7.98 -7.07 4.94
N GLY A 19 7.27 -6.79 6.05
CA GLY A 19 7.88 -6.47 7.35
C GLY A 19 8.17 -4.97 7.59
N HIS A 20 7.81 -4.10 6.66
CA HIS A 20 7.96 -2.65 6.79
C HIS A 20 6.64 -1.99 7.14
N ALA A 21 6.62 -1.20 8.21
CA ALA A 21 5.47 -0.39 8.61
C ALA A 21 5.49 0.96 7.90
N LEU A 22 4.41 1.25 7.18
CA LEU A 22 4.22 2.44 6.37
C LEU A 22 2.95 3.15 6.84
N ILE A 23 3.08 4.42 7.19
CA ILE A 23 1.94 5.26 7.54
C ILE A 23 1.38 5.84 6.24
N ILE A 24 0.10 5.66 6.01
CA ILE A 24 -0.64 6.22 4.86
C ILE A 24 -1.84 7.01 5.39
N ASP A 25 -2.06 8.21 4.88
CA ASP A 25 -3.27 8.96 5.22
C ASP A 25 -4.51 8.31 4.58
N ARG A 26 -5.70 8.55 5.15
CA ARG A 26 -6.94 7.93 4.64
C ARG A 26 -7.25 8.31 3.20
N GLY A 27 -6.93 9.53 2.76
CA GLY A 27 -7.14 9.96 1.39
C GLY A 27 -6.26 9.18 0.41
N ALA A 28 -4.97 9.07 0.71
CA ALA A 28 -4.02 8.25 -0.05
C ALA A 28 -4.40 6.76 -0.04
N ALA A 29 -4.88 6.24 1.09
CA ALA A 29 -5.37 4.87 1.19
C ALA A 29 -6.59 4.61 0.28
N GLN A 30 -7.51 5.57 0.21
CA GLN A 30 -8.67 5.49 -0.67
C GLN A 30 -8.26 5.50 -2.15
N VAL A 31 -7.34 6.38 -2.53
CA VAL A 31 -6.78 6.43 -3.89
C VAL A 31 -6.13 5.08 -4.24
N LEU A 32 -5.28 4.56 -3.35
CA LEU A 32 -4.63 3.27 -3.53
C LEU A 32 -5.64 2.13 -3.71
N ALA A 33 -6.68 2.07 -2.88
CA ALA A 33 -7.72 1.05 -2.96
C ALA A 33 -8.48 1.08 -4.29
N THR A 34 -8.87 2.27 -4.76
CA THR A 34 -9.58 2.45 -6.04
C THR A 34 -8.69 2.06 -7.21
N THR A 35 -7.46 2.54 -7.26
CA THR A 35 -6.53 2.19 -8.34
C THR A 35 -6.27 0.68 -8.42
N LEU A 36 -6.07 0.04 -7.27
CA LEU A 36 -5.86 -1.41 -7.19
C LEU A 36 -7.08 -2.21 -7.68
N GLU A 37 -8.29 -1.72 -7.40
CA GLU A 37 -9.55 -2.34 -7.84
C GLU A 37 -9.77 -2.15 -9.35
N GLU A 38 -9.41 -0.99 -9.89
CA GLU A 38 -9.57 -0.66 -11.31
C GLU A 38 -8.48 -1.26 -12.21
N GLY A 39 -7.46 -1.91 -11.64
CA GLY A 39 -6.35 -2.44 -12.44
C GLY A 39 -5.48 -1.34 -13.05
N ASN A 40 -5.24 -0.26 -12.27
CA ASN A 40 -4.44 0.88 -12.70
C ASN A 40 -3.08 0.95 -11.96
N HIS A 41 -2.21 1.85 -12.44
CA HIS A 41 -0.98 2.25 -11.76
C HIS A 41 -1.21 3.53 -10.94
N CYS A 42 -0.76 3.56 -9.68
CA CYS A 42 -0.71 4.80 -8.91
C CYS A 42 0.55 4.91 -8.04
N ALA A 43 0.85 6.15 -7.68
CA ALA A 43 1.86 6.52 -6.71
C ALA A 43 1.16 7.29 -5.58
N VAL A 44 1.27 6.80 -4.34
CA VAL A 44 0.68 7.46 -3.17
C VAL A 44 1.75 7.87 -2.17
N PRO A 45 1.62 9.05 -1.53
CA PRO A 45 2.54 9.45 -0.47
C PRO A 45 2.36 8.55 0.75
N ILE A 46 3.48 8.15 1.33
CA ILE A 46 3.55 7.37 2.57
C ILE A 46 4.62 7.95 3.49
N GLN A 47 4.58 7.61 4.77
CA GLN A 47 5.64 7.90 5.73
C GLN A 47 6.11 6.60 6.35
N HIS A 48 7.35 6.21 6.08
CA HIS A 48 7.93 5.03 6.72
C HIS A 48 8.39 5.41 8.13
N VAL A 49 8.01 4.60 9.11
CA VAL A 49 8.18 4.87 10.54
C VAL A 49 9.65 5.19 10.89
N HIS A 50 10.60 4.61 10.16
CA HIS A 50 12.03 4.81 10.38
C HIS A 50 12.75 5.65 9.31
N ALA A 51 12.08 6.04 8.21
CA ALA A 51 12.74 6.61 7.02
C ALA A 51 12.17 7.96 6.52
N GLY A 52 11.12 8.49 7.17
CA GLY A 52 10.46 9.72 6.73
C GLY A 52 9.53 9.54 5.53
N HIS A 53 9.20 10.63 4.85
CA HIS A 53 8.22 10.66 3.74
C HIS A 53 8.79 10.01 2.47
N ARG A 54 7.99 9.14 1.84
CA ARG A 54 8.31 8.36 0.65
C ARG A 54 7.07 8.19 -0.24
N LEU A 55 7.24 7.52 -1.36
CA LEU A 55 6.15 7.12 -2.26
C LEU A 55 6.00 5.60 -2.25
N LEU A 56 4.76 5.14 -2.20
CA LEU A 56 4.37 3.76 -2.46
C LEU A 56 3.77 3.73 -3.86
N ASN A 57 4.39 2.97 -4.76
CA ASN A 57 3.81 2.69 -6.06
C ASN A 57 3.02 1.39 -5.99
N ALA A 58 1.86 1.38 -6.63
CA ALA A 58 1.03 0.21 -6.76
C ALA A 58 0.70 -0.01 -8.22
N LEU A 59 0.85 -1.25 -8.65
CA LEU A 59 0.41 -1.71 -9.97
C LEU A 59 -0.53 -2.89 -9.76
N SER A 60 -1.70 -2.79 -10.34
CA SER A 60 -2.62 -3.91 -10.56
C SER A 60 -2.92 -3.91 -12.05
N THR A 61 -2.80 -5.03 -12.75
CA THR A 61 -3.21 -5.14 -14.16
C THR A 61 -4.21 -6.28 -14.31
N ASP A 62 -5.06 -6.18 -15.33
CA ASP A 62 -5.96 -7.27 -15.74
C ASP A 62 -5.17 -8.50 -16.22
N GLU A 63 -3.92 -8.31 -16.64
CA GLU A 63 -2.99 -9.34 -17.13
C GLU A 63 -2.35 -10.16 -16.01
N GLY A 64 -2.66 -9.84 -14.74
CA GLY A 64 -2.29 -10.66 -13.57
C GLY A 64 -1.14 -10.12 -12.74
N ASP A 65 -0.46 -9.06 -13.18
CA ASP A 65 0.57 -8.40 -12.38
C ASP A 65 -0.08 -7.52 -11.32
N ARG A 66 0.06 -7.93 -10.05
CA ARG A 66 -0.46 -7.20 -8.90
C ARG A 66 0.65 -7.11 -7.89
N TYR A 67 1.26 -5.94 -7.72
CA TYR A 67 2.30 -5.77 -6.74
C TYR A 67 2.30 -4.38 -6.12
N LEU A 68 2.81 -4.32 -4.90
CA LEU A 68 3.22 -3.08 -4.27
C LEU A 68 4.73 -2.93 -4.48
N TRP A 69 5.15 -1.73 -4.84
CA TRP A 69 6.56 -1.38 -4.98
C TRP A 69 6.90 -0.19 -4.10
N LEU A 70 7.99 -0.31 -3.36
CA LEU A 70 8.46 0.68 -2.41
C LEU A 70 9.95 0.88 -2.62
N ASP A 71 10.40 2.12 -2.76
CA ASP A 71 11.81 2.46 -2.59
C ASP A 71 12.05 2.99 -1.17
N LEU A 72 12.74 2.16 -0.38
CA LEU A 72 13.19 2.50 0.96
C LEU A 72 14.71 2.66 0.97
N HIS A 73 15.19 3.91 0.89
CA HIS A 73 16.61 4.25 1.00
C HIS A 73 17.51 3.56 -0.04
N GLY A 74 17.06 3.48 -1.30
CA GLY A 74 17.80 2.78 -2.35
C GLY A 74 17.66 1.26 -2.27
N THR A 75 16.76 0.77 -1.41
CA THR A 75 16.30 -0.62 -1.41
C THR A 75 14.92 -0.66 -2.05
N GLU A 76 14.84 -1.27 -3.23
CA GLU A 76 13.58 -1.53 -3.90
C GLU A 76 12.94 -2.80 -3.31
N ILE A 77 11.73 -2.65 -2.79
CA ILE A 77 10.92 -3.74 -2.25
C ILE A 77 9.73 -3.90 -3.18
N ARG A 78 9.68 -5.04 -3.86
CA ARG A 78 8.50 -5.49 -4.60
C ARG A 78 7.78 -6.57 -3.78
N HIS A 79 6.48 -6.41 -3.61
CA HIS A 79 5.62 -7.40 -2.99
C HIS A 79 4.50 -7.79 -3.96
N ASP A 80 4.61 -8.98 -4.54
CA ASP A 80 3.54 -9.53 -5.37
C ASP A 80 2.33 -9.91 -4.49
N LEU A 81 1.14 -9.56 -4.95
CA LEU A 81 -0.14 -9.76 -4.27
C LEU A 81 -0.90 -10.88 -4.97
N SER A 82 -1.21 -11.94 -4.23
CA SER A 82 -2.21 -12.90 -4.71
C SER A 82 -3.60 -12.26 -4.80
N ALA A 83 -4.50 -12.81 -5.62
CA ALA A 83 -5.88 -12.29 -5.74
C ALA A 83 -6.62 -12.18 -4.38
N PRO A 84 -6.48 -13.15 -3.44
CA PRO A 84 -7.05 -13.00 -2.10
C PRO A 84 -6.38 -11.92 -1.24
N GLU A 85 -5.07 -11.71 -1.38
CA GLU A 85 -4.37 -10.62 -0.67
C GLU A 85 -4.78 -9.26 -1.20
N LEU A 86 -4.89 -9.11 -2.52
CA LEU A 86 -5.38 -7.88 -3.15
C LEU A 86 -6.78 -7.50 -2.62
N ARG A 87 -7.72 -8.45 -2.60
CA ARG A 87 -9.08 -8.22 -2.09
C ARG A 87 -9.09 -7.80 -0.62
N ARG A 88 -8.28 -8.47 0.21
CA ARG A 88 -8.14 -8.13 1.64
C ARG A 88 -7.53 -6.74 1.83
N LEU A 89 -6.50 -6.40 1.04
CA LEU A 89 -5.87 -5.09 1.06
C LEU A 89 -6.86 -3.98 0.68
N ILE A 90 -7.57 -4.11 -0.45
CA ILE A 90 -8.58 -3.13 -0.89
C ILE A 90 -9.65 -2.93 0.18
N THR A 91 -10.14 -4.01 0.79
CA THR A 91 -11.14 -3.93 1.85
C THR A 91 -10.61 -3.17 3.07
N ALA A 92 -9.37 -3.44 3.47
CA ALA A 92 -8.77 -2.83 4.66
C ALA A 92 -8.33 -1.37 4.46
N LEU A 93 -8.07 -0.95 3.22
CA LEU A 93 -7.76 0.46 2.88
C LEU A 93 -9.00 1.37 2.85
N ARG A 94 -10.21 0.81 2.82
CA ARG A 94 -11.50 1.55 2.72
C ARG A 94 -12.15 1.87 4.08
N VAL A 95 -11.43 1.68 5.19
CA VAL A 95 -11.95 1.77 6.58
C VAL A 95 -11.81 3.18 7.17
#